data_AF-A0A2M8TG93-F1
#
_entry.id   AF-A0A2M8TG93-F1
#
_cell.length_a   1.000
_cell.length_b   1.000
_cell.length_c   1.000
_cell.angle_alpha   90.00
_cell.angle_beta   90.00
_cell.angle_gamma   90.00
#
_symmetry.space_group_name_H-M   'P 1'
#
loop_
_entity.id
_entity.type
_entity.pdbx_description
1 polymer ?
#
loop_
_entity_poly.entity_id
_entity_poly.type
_entity_poly.pdbx_seq_one_letter_code
_entity_poly.pdbx_strand_id
1 'polypeptide(L)'
;MAMLSNSEVGETVSYMEKSIFSGKYIKEYSISILQRSIKNRMEDSTSFSEYKNLKNTFEKLNWLKFKNMTFKFNDIEENMIKNILRVNPELKKNLIELMDLENEREEKIIEYIRINK
;
A
#
# COMPACT_ATOMS: atom_id res chain seq x y z
N MET A 1 1.92 22.51 -19.00
CA MET A 1 1.16 21.66 -18.06
C MET A 1 0.70 22.54 -16.92
N ALA A 2 -0.60 22.60 -16.64
CA ALA A 2 -1.09 23.32 -15.47
C ALA A 2 -0.57 22.63 -14.21
N MET A 3 0.10 23.37 -13.33
CA MET A 3 0.48 22.86 -12.01
C MET A 3 -0.77 22.83 -11.12
N LEU A 4 -1.02 21.70 -10.46
CA LEU A 4 -2.07 21.59 -9.45
C LEU A 4 -1.81 22.64 -8.33
N SER A 5 -2.86 23.21 -7.78
CA SER A 5 -2.83 23.96 -6.53
C SER A 5 -2.57 23.03 -5.33
N ASN A 6 -2.21 23.59 -4.17
CA ASN A 6 -2.03 22.82 -2.94
C ASN A 6 -3.31 22.06 -2.53
N SER A 7 -4.49 22.64 -2.77
CA SER A 7 -5.78 21.97 -2.52
C SER A 7 -5.97 20.77 -3.46
N GLU A 8 -5.74 20.95 -4.76
CA GLU A 8 -5.88 19.87 -5.75
C GLU A 8 -4.90 18.72 -5.49
N VAL A 9 -3.70 19.02 -4.98
CA VAL A 9 -2.73 18.01 -4.51
C VAL A 9 -3.30 17.21 -3.34
N GLY A 10 -3.86 17.87 -2.34
CA GLY A 10 -4.47 17.23 -1.18
C GLY A 10 -5.68 16.36 -1.56
N GLU A 11 -6.52 16.83 -2.48
CA GLU A 11 -7.64 16.07 -3.03
C GLU A 11 -7.17 14.84 -3.80
N THR A 12 -6.12 14.99 -4.62
CA THR A 12 -5.52 13.88 -5.37
C THR A 12 -4.98 12.81 -4.42
N VAL A 13 -4.25 13.18 -3.37
CA VAL A 13 -3.74 12.22 -2.37
C VAL A 13 -4.90 11.51 -1.65
N SER A 14 -5.98 12.23 -1.35
CA SER A 14 -7.17 11.66 -0.70
C SER A 14 -7.94 10.70 -1.63
N TYR A 15 -7.99 10.99 -2.93
CA TYR A 15 -8.54 10.07 -3.92
C TYR A 15 -7.69 8.81 -4.08
N MET A 16 -6.35 8.98 -4.11
CA MET A 16 -5.41 7.85 -4.16
C MET A 16 -5.58 6.96 -2.93
N GLU A 17 -5.74 7.54 -1.74
CA GLU A 17 -6.04 6.80 -0.53
C GLU A 17 -7.30 5.94 -0.68
N LYS A 18 -8.43 6.54 -1.04
CA LYS A 18 -9.69 5.80 -1.24
C LYS A 18 -9.52 4.65 -2.24
N SER A 19 -8.79 4.89 -3.34
CA SER A 19 -8.54 3.88 -4.37
C SER A 19 -7.68 2.72 -3.83
N ILE A 20 -6.57 3.02 -3.16
CA ILE A 20 -5.67 2.01 -2.60
C ILE A 20 -6.39 1.20 -1.50
N PHE A 21 -7.14 1.85 -0.61
CA PHE A 21 -7.88 1.16 0.43
C PHE A 21 -9.06 0.32 -0.09
N SER A 22 -9.56 0.61 -1.29
CA SER A 22 -10.51 -0.27 -2.00
C SER A 22 -9.84 -1.40 -2.80
N GLY A 23 -8.54 -1.61 -2.60
CA GLY A 23 -7.76 -2.68 -3.24
C GLY A 23 -7.33 -2.37 -4.67
N LYS A 24 -7.47 -1.12 -5.13
CA LYS A 24 -7.06 -0.73 -6.49
C LYS A 24 -5.60 -0.30 -6.51
N TYR A 25 -4.81 -1.00 -7.31
CA TYR A 25 -3.44 -0.60 -7.59
C TYR A 25 -3.39 0.71 -8.40
N ILE A 26 -2.52 1.62 -7.97
CA ILE A 26 -2.19 2.86 -8.67
C ILE A 26 -0.79 2.72 -9.26
N LYS A 27 -0.58 3.13 -10.52
CA LYS A 27 0.74 3.07 -11.14
C LYS A 27 1.77 3.88 -10.34
N GLU A 28 2.92 3.25 -10.04
CA GLU A 28 4.04 3.84 -9.28
C GLU A 28 4.51 5.21 -9.82
N TYR A 29 4.48 5.38 -11.15
CA TYR A 29 4.79 6.63 -11.83
C TYR A 29 3.87 7.79 -11.40
N SER A 30 2.57 7.53 -11.21
CA SER A 30 1.60 8.55 -10.80
C SER A 30 1.88 9.05 -9.39
N ILE A 31 2.25 8.14 -8.49
CA ILE A 31 2.67 8.47 -7.12
C ILE A 31 3.96 9.30 -7.16
N SER A 32 4.92 8.91 -8.01
CA SER A 32 6.24 9.54 -8.11
C SER A 32 6.16 10.97 -8.68
N ILE A 33 5.28 11.24 -9.65
CA ILE A 33 5.01 12.61 -10.11
C ILE A 33 4.50 13.47 -8.97
N LEU A 34 3.52 12.97 -8.21
CA LEU A 34 2.90 13.74 -7.15
C LEU A 34 3.88 14.01 -6.00
N GLN A 35 4.74 13.03 -5.65
CA GLN A 35 5.83 13.22 -4.70
C GLN A 35 6.78 14.33 -5.14
N ARG A 36 7.23 14.33 -6.40
CA ARG A 36 8.10 15.38 -6.94
C ARG A 36 7.40 16.74 -6.90
N SER A 37 6.12 16.78 -7.29
CA SER A 37 5.32 18.00 -7.28
C SER A 37 5.17 18.59 -5.87
N ILE A 38 4.92 17.76 -4.85
CA ILE A 38 4.85 18.22 -3.45
C ILE A 38 6.22 18.69 -2.97
N LYS A 39 7.30 17.95 -3.28
CA LYS A 39 8.66 18.30 -2.86
C LYS A 39 9.08 19.68 -3.38
N ASN A 40 8.86 19.95 -4.67
CA ASN A 40 9.16 21.26 -5.25
C ASN A 40 8.39 22.38 -4.54
N ARG A 41 7.09 22.18 -4.25
CA ARG A 41 6.30 23.19 -3.52
C ARG A 41 6.76 23.38 -2.07
N MET A 42 7.26 22.33 -1.42
CA MET A 42 7.86 22.46 -0.08
C MET A 42 9.13 23.32 -0.11
N GLU A 43 9.95 23.19 -1.16
CA GLU A 43 11.16 24.00 -1.37
C GLU A 43 10.80 25.47 -1.64
N ASP A 44 9.69 25.72 -2.35
CA ASP A 44 9.20 27.06 -2.68
C ASP A 44 8.32 27.70 -1.57
N SER A 45 7.98 26.95 -0.52
CA SER A 45 7.04 27.38 0.52
C SER A 45 7.61 28.51 1.36
N THR A 46 6.91 29.64 1.39
CA THR A 46 7.33 30.84 2.16
C THR A 46 6.71 30.89 3.57
N SER A 47 5.71 30.06 3.85
CA SER A 47 5.06 29.99 5.17
C SER A 47 5.26 28.63 5.86
N PHE A 48 5.44 28.65 7.19
CA PHE A 48 5.56 27.43 7.98
C PHE A 48 4.29 26.57 7.92
N SER A 49 3.12 27.21 7.89
CA SER A 49 1.83 26.51 7.81
C SER A 49 1.69 25.73 6.50
N GLU A 50 2.03 26.37 5.37
CA GLU A 50 2.02 25.74 4.05
C GLU A 50 3.01 24.58 3.98
N TYR A 51 4.26 24.80 4.41
CA TYR A 51 5.27 23.76 4.46
C TYR A 51 4.80 22.56 5.29
N LYS A 52 4.23 22.80 6.48
CA LYS A 52 3.71 21.75 7.36
C LYS A 52 2.59 20.96 6.70
N ASN A 53 1.66 21.64 6.02
CA ASN A 53 0.57 20.97 5.31
C ASN A 53 1.11 20.11 4.17
N LEU A 54 2.01 20.65 3.34
CA LEU A 54 2.64 19.91 2.25
C LEU A 54 3.46 18.72 2.76
N LYS A 55 4.18 18.88 3.88
CA LYS A 55 4.93 17.79 4.53
C LYS A 55 4.00 16.66 4.98
N ASN A 56 2.89 16.98 5.64
CA ASN A 56 1.90 15.98 6.05
C ASN A 56 1.32 15.24 4.83
N THR A 57 1.01 15.96 3.76
CA THR A 57 0.54 15.36 2.50
C THR A 57 1.60 14.47 1.86
N PHE A 58 2.88 14.85 1.91
CA PHE A 58 4.00 14.06 1.41
C PHE A 58 4.19 12.76 2.21
N GLU A 59 4.16 12.83 3.54
CA GLU A 59 4.27 11.66 4.42
C GLU A 59 3.11 10.68 4.20
N LYS A 60 1.89 11.21 4.07
CA LYS A 60 0.71 10.40 3.70
C LYS A 60 0.92 9.69 2.35
N LEU A 61 1.42 10.41 1.34
CA LEU A 61 1.69 9.82 0.03
C LEU A 61 2.77 8.72 0.08
N ASN A 62 3.79 8.87 0.93
CA ASN A 62 4.81 7.83 1.14
C ASN A 62 4.20 6.57 1.76
N TRP A 63 3.33 6.72 2.75
CA TRP A 63 2.62 5.60 3.35
C TRP A 63 1.72 4.89 2.34
N LEU A 64 1.00 5.67 1.51
CA LEU A 64 0.18 5.12 0.42
C LEU A 64 1.04 4.38 -0.61
N LYS A 65 2.23 4.87 -0.94
CA LYS A 65 3.18 4.17 -1.83
C LYS A 65 3.52 2.78 -1.29
N PHE A 66 3.82 2.68 0.00
CA PHE A 66 4.12 1.41 0.65
C PHE A 66 2.92 0.45 0.56
N LYS A 67 1.72 0.91 0.93
CA LYS A 67 0.50 0.09 0.84
C LYS A 67 0.15 -0.33 -0.58
N ASN A 68 0.36 0.55 -1.55
CA ASN A 68 0.15 0.24 -2.96
C ASN A 68 1.12 -0.84 -3.47
N MET A 69 2.35 -0.85 -2.94
CA MET A 69 3.35 -1.87 -3.23
C MET A 69 2.98 -3.23 -2.64
N THR A 70 2.44 -3.28 -1.42
CA THR A 70 1.97 -4.55 -0.84
C THR A 70 0.83 -5.16 -1.67
N PHE A 71 -0.10 -4.36 -2.18
CA PHE A 71 -1.14 -4.87 -3.08
C PHE A 71 -0.58 -5.47 -4.37
N LYS A 72 0.43 -4.83 -4.97
CA LYS A 72 1.10 -5.36 -6.16
C LYS A 72 1.74 -6.72 -5.89
N PHE A 73 2.42 -6.87 -4.75
CA PHE A 73 3.04 -8.14 -4.39
C PHE A 73 2.01 -9.24 -4.13
N ASN A 74 0.93 -8.93 -3.41
CA ASN A 74 -0.15 -9.89 -3.18
C ASN A 74 -0.79 -10.35 -4.50
N ASP A 75 -1.03 -9.44 -5.44
CA ASP A 75 -1.58 -9.79 -6.76
C ASP A 75 -0.60 -10.65 -7.58
N ILE A 76 0.70 -10.33 -7.55
CA ILE A 76 1.73 -11.15 -8.20
C ILE A 76 1.78 -12.56 -7.59
N GLU A 77 1.79 -12.64 -6.25
CA GLU A 77 1.80 -13.90 -5.52
C GLU A 77 0.57 -14.75 -5.84
N GLU A 78 -0.62 -14.17 -5.79
CA GLU A 78 -1.85 -14.87 -6.19
C GLU A 78 -1.78 -15.39 -7.62
N ASN A 79 -1.29 -14.57 -8.56
CA ASN A 79 -1.16 -14.97 -9.95
C ASN A 79 -0.11 -16.07 -10.15
N MET A 80 0.99 -16.04 -9.40
CA MET A 80 1.98 -17.12 -9.39
C MET A 80 1.37 -18.42 -8.86
N ILE A 81 0.66 -18.38 -7.74
CA ILE A 81 -0.02 -19.56 -7.16
C ILE A 81 -1.04 -20.12 -8.16
N LYS A 82 -1.90 -19.27 -8.75
CA LYS A 82 -2.87 -19.69 -9.78
C LYS A 82 -2.17 -20.36 -10.97
N ASN A 83 -1.04 -19.83 -11.43
CA ASN A 83 -0.28 -20.42 -12.53
C ASN A 83 0.36 -21.77 -12.16
N ILE A 84 0.93 -21.90 -10.96
CA ILE A 84 1.50 -23.15 -10.45
C ILE A 84 0.41 -24.22 -10.36
N LEU A 85 -0.74 -23.89 -9.77
CA LEU A 85 -1.88 -24.80 -9.63
C LEU A 85 -2.48 -25.20 -10.99
N ARG A 86 -2.44 -24.32 -11.99
CA ARG A 86 -2.85 -24.66 -13.37
C ARG A 86 -1.91 -25.69 -14.00
N VAL A 87 -0.62 -25.60 -13.74
CA VAL A 87 0.40 -26.53 -14.27
C VAL A 87 0.43 -27.84 -13.49
N ASN A 88 0.23 -27.79 -12.18
CA ASN A 88 0.26 -28.95 -11.29
C ASN A 88 -0.87 -28.87 -10.24
N PRO A 89 -2.08 -29.36 -10.60
CA PRO A 89 -3.25 -29.29 -9.72
C PRO A 89 -3.12 -30.07 -8.42
N GLU A 90 -2.29 -31.12 -8.40
CA GLU A 90 -2.09 -31.98 -7.21
C GLU A 90 -1.44 -31.22 -6.04
N LEU A 91 -0.71 -30.14 -6.32
CA LEU A 91 -0.14 -29.26 -5.29
C LEU A 91 -1.21 -28.48 -4.50
N LYS A 92 -2.46 -28.44 -4.97
CA LYS A 92 -3.55 -27.74 -4.29
C LYS A 92 -3.77 -28.28 -2.88
N LYS A 93 -3.69 -29.60 -2.68
CA LYS A 93 -3.89 -30.21 -1.37
C LYS A 93 -2.75 -29.82 -0.40
N ASN A 94 -1.51 -29.90 -0.86
CA ASN A 94 -0.34 -29.52 -0.07
C ASN A 94 -0.34 -28.02 0.29
N LEU A 95 -0.82 -27.15 -0.61
CA LEU A 95 -0.96 -25.72 -0.33
C LEU A 95 -2.01 -25.42 0.75
N ILE A 96 -3.14 -26.13 0.74
CA ILE A 96 -4.17 -26.01 1.79
C ILE A 96 -3.60 -26.46 3.13
N GLU A 97 -2.92 -27.61 3.17
CA GLU A 97 -2.30 -28.13 4.40
C GLU A 97 -1.28 -27.16 4.99
N LEU A 98 -0.48 -26.47 4.16
CA LEU A 98 0.48 -25.46 4.61
C LEU A 98 -0.20 -24.21 5.19
N MET A 99 -1.29 -23.73 4.56
CA MET A 99 -2.06 -22.58 5.07
C MET A 99 -2.73 -22.89 6.41
N ASP A 100 -3.30 -24.09 6.55
CA ASP A 100 -3.93 -24.53 7.80
C ASP A 100 -2.92 -24.62 8.94
N LEU A 101 -1.70 -25.11 8.67
CA LEU A 101 -0.60 -25.15 9.64
C LEU A 101 -0.14 -23.75 10.08
N GLU A 102 -0.16 -22.77 9.19
CA GLU A 102 0.21 -21.38 9.51
C GLU A 102 -0.85 -20.73 10.41
N ASN A 103 -2.13 -20.92 10.09
CA ASN A 103 -3.27 -20.46 10.90
C ASN A 103 -3.24 -21.08 12.31
N GLU A 104 -3.04 -22.40 12.43
CA GLU A 104 -2.92 -23.06 13.74
C GLU A 104 -1.75 -22.51 14.57
N ARG A 105 -0.64 -22.12 13.91
CA ARG A 105 0.50 -21.52 14.58
C ARG A 105 0.19 -20.12 15.10
N GLU A 106 -0.48 -19.29 14.30
CA GLU A 106 -0.92 -17.96 14.73
C GLU A 106 -1.88 -18.04 15.91
N GLU A 107 -2.85 -18.96 15.88
CA GLU A 107 -3.80 -19.18 16.98
C GLU A 107 -3.08 -19.55 18.28
N LYS A 108 -2.13 -20.50 18.24
CA LYS A 108 -1.33 -20.90 19.40
C LYS A 108 -0.51 -19.74 19.98
N ILE A 109 0.03 -18.86 19.12
CA ILE A 109 0.78 -17.68 19.57
C ILE A 109 -0.17 -16.67 20.25
N ILE A 110 -1.34 -16.42 19.67
CA ILE A 110 -2.35 -15.52 20.25
C ILE A 110 -2.83 -16.06 21.60
N GLU A 111 -3.08 -17.36 21.70
CA GLU A 111 -3.48 -18.03 22.94
C GLU A 111 -2.39 -17.91 24.02
N TYR A 112 -1.13 -18.18 23.66
CA TYR A 112 0.00 -17.99 24.57
C TYR A 112 0.10 -16.55 25.09
N ILE A 113 -0.08 -15.54 24.22
CA ILE A 113 -0.06 -14.12 24.62
C ILE A 113 -1.24 -13.79 25.55
N ARG A 114 -2.42 -14.38 25.34
CA ARG A 114 -3.60 -14.16 26.18
C ARG A 114 -3.47 -14.79 27.56
N ILE A 115 -2.87 -15.97 27.65
CA ILE A 115 -2.67 -16.69 28.93
C ILE A 115 -1.58 -16.03 29.78
N ASN A 116 -0.56 -15.42 29.14
CA ASN A 116 0.57 -14.78 29.83
C ASN A 116 0.39 -13.25 30.00
N LYS A 117 -0.83 -12.73 29.88
CA LYS A 117 -1.23 -11.37 30.25
C LYS A 117 -2.01 -11.38 31.55
#